data_AF-A0A9W7LFB1-F1
#
_entry.id   AF-A0A9W7LFB1-F1
#
_cell.length_a   1.000
_cell.length_b   1.000
_cell.length_c   1.000
_cell.angle_alpha   90.00
_cell.angle_beta   90.00
_cell.angle_gamma   90.00
#
_symmetry.space_group_name_H-M   'P 1'
#
loop_
_entity.id
_entity.type
_entity.pdbx_description
1 polymer ?
#
loop_
_entity_poly.entity_id
_entity_poly.type
_entity_poly.pdbx_seq_one_letter_code
_entity_poly.pdbx_strand_id
1 'polypeptide(L)'
;MMVQYLLIFTLILLLTTTRGYHSSSLPRQQLHRRVFISTLSTLTTISCSSLPSYAAIDVSSLSVEGTPVVVVDSSRETINLSGVTYTPAAMILQLAEQTSSMEGMMKVSAEEVSTLSKLERIGRGVKGQGLGVIDRSDLTRSVSALVENSKLSTIAPAAALRLREIPRILASSKGDMTSDEYLAVAAEYARARDDLKGAFDKLPEDEKEEGLKIVRILRTKDAEKEVLGGIRRRN
;
A
#
# COMPACT_ATOMS: atom_id res chain seq x y z
N MET A 1 24.20 5.56 2.95
CA MET A 1 22.88 4.91 3.15
C MET A 1 21.70 5.59 2.41
N MET A 2 21.82 6.84 1.91
CA MET A 2 20.73 7.50 1.15
C MET A 2 20.34 6.84 -0.20
N VAL A 3 21.26 6.10 -0.84
CA VAL A 3 21.04 5.58 -2.20
C VAL A 3 20.04 4.41 -2.22
N GLN A 4 19.92 3.65 -1.12
CA GLN A 4 19.05 2.48 -1.04
C GLN A 4 17.57 2.87 -0.88
N TYR A 5 17.28 3.99 -0.20
CA TYR A 5 15.93 4.53 -0.06
C TYR A 5 15.40 5.17 -1.36
N LEU A 6 16.29 5.66 -2.23
CA LEU A 6 15.92 6.24 -3.52
C LEU A 6 15.33 5.18 -4.47
N LEU A 7 15.81 3.93 -4.39
CA LEU A 7 15.37 2.83 -5.25
C LEU A 7 13.98 2.29 -4.87
N ILE A 8 13.72 2.14 -3.57
CA ILE A 8 12.40 1.73 -3.06
C ILE A 8 11.34 2.79 -3.43
N PHE A 9 11.71 4.09 -3.36
CA PHE A 9 10.83 5.17 -3.80
C PHE A 9 10.63 5.18 -5.32
N THR A 10 11.65 4.90 -6.15
CA THR A 10 11.44 4.74 -7.60
C THR A 10 10.56 3.54 -7.93
N LEU A 11 10.57 2.47 -7.12
CA LEU A 11 9.70 1.32 -7.33
C LEU A 11 8.23 1.69 -7.02
N ILE A 12 7.99 2.49 -5.99
CA ILE A 12 6.68 3.10 -5.70
C ILE A 12 6.25 4.07 -6.81
N LEU A 13 7.16 4.91 -7.32
CA LEU A 13 6.86 5.84 -8.42
C LEU A 13 6.57 5.09 -9.72
N LEU A 14 7.28 3.99 -10.00
CA LEU A 14 7.06 3.13 -11.16
C LEU A 14 5.73 2.34 -11.06
N LEU A 15 5.31 1.98 -9.85
CA LEU A 15 3.99 1.39 -9.58
C LEU A 15 2.84 2.38 -9.84
N THR A 16 3.09 3.70 -9.76
CA THR A 16 2.07 4.73 -10.05
C THR A 16 2.03 5.19 -11.51
N THR A 17 3.11 5.04 -12.28
CA THR A 17 3.20 5.54 -13.67
C THR A 17 2.74 4.54 -14.73
N THR A 18 2.54 3.26 -14.39
CA THR A 18 2.10 2.25 -15.37
C THR A 18 0.60 2.28 -15.69
N ARG A 19 -0.18 3.18 -15.07
CA ARG A 19 -1.60 3.38 -15.40
C ARG A 19 -1.82 4.72 -16.13
N GLY A 20 -1.63 4.69 -17.45
CA GLY A 20 -2.27 5.64 -18.37
C GLY A 20 -1.34 6.57 -19.15
N TYR A 21 -0.68 6.05 -20.18
CA TYR A 21 -0.39 6.83 -21.38
C TYR A 21 -1.07 6.15 -22.57
N HIS A 22 -2.40 6.29 -22.62
CA HIS A 22 -3.09 6.25 -23.91
C HIS A 22 -3.09 7.68 -24.44
N SER A 23 -2.33 7.85 -25.53
CA SER A 23 -2.22 9.08 -26.30
C SER A 23 -3.58 9.59 -26.74
N SER A 24 -3.94 10.79 -26.29
CA SER A 24 -4.91 11.65 -26.98
C SER A 24 -4.41 13.08 -26.96
N SER A 25 -4.52 13.68 -28.14
CA SER A 25 -3.91 14.90 -28.62
C SER A 25 -4.69 16.20 -28.27
N LEU A 26 -3.96 17.33 -28.34
CA LEU A 26 -4.41 18.75 -28.55
C LEU A 26 -4.86 19.57 -27.31
N PRO A 27 -4.99 20.92 -27.39
CA PRO A 27 -3.90 21.92 -27.45
C PRO A 27 -4.08 23.08 -26.43
N ARG A 28 -3.13 24.03 -26.44
CA ARG A 28 -3.15 25.35 -25.76
C ARG A 28 -4.40 26.19 -26.07
N GLN A 29 -5.02 26.80 -25.04
CA GLN A 29 -5.60 28.18 -24.97
C GLN A 29 -6.14 28.41 -23.54
N GLN A 30 -5.56 29.31 -22.72
CA GLN A 30 -5.88 30.74 -22.52
C GLN A 30 -7.17 31.04 -21.71
N LEU A 31 -6.99 31.98 -20.77
CA LEU A 31 -7.94 32.88 -20.08
C LEU A 31 -8.76 32.46 -18.84
N HIS A 32 -8.42 33.14 -17.72
CA HIS A 32 -9.28 33.92 -16.84
C HIS A 32 -10.71 33.42 -16.53
N ARG A 33 -10.98 33.10 -15.25
CA ARG A 33 -11.76 33.97 -14.33
C ARG A 33 -12.00 33.27 -12.99
N ARG A 34 -11.75 34.02 -11.91
CA ARG A 34 -12.35 33.80 -10.59
C ARG A 34 -13.86 33.92 -10.71
N VAL A 35 -14.63 33.00 -10.14
CA VAL A 35 -15.90 33.32 -9.46
C VAL A 35 -16.06 32.41 -8.24
N PHE A 36 -16.20 33.07 -7.10
CA PHE A 36 -16.64 32.61 -5.80
C PHE A 36 -18.16 32.45 -5.86
N ILE A 37 -18.74 31.27 -5.57
CA ILE A 37 -20.11 31.19 -5.04
C ILE A 37 -20.20 30.10 -3.98
N SER A 38 -20.74 30.56 -2.87
CA SER A 38 -21.09 29.96 -1.59
C SER A 38 -22.27 28.98 -1.64
N THR A 39 -22.25 28.03 -0.70
CA THR A 39 -23.39 27.46 0.03
C THR A 39 -24.58 26.89 -0.74
N LEU A 40 -24.86 25.60 -0.53
CA LEU A 40 -26.21 25.16 -0.19
C LEU A 40 -26.18 23.82 0.56
N SER A 41 -26.62 23.88 1.83
CA SER A 41 -27.08 22.73 2.61
C SER A 41 -28.44 22.28 2.10
N THR A 42 -28.66 20.97 2.03
CA THR A 42 -29.99 20.38 2.21
C THR A 42 -29.87 19.11 3.03
N LEU A 43 -30.62 19.10 4.14
CA LEU A 43 -30.85 17.98 5.03
C LEU A 43 -31.63 16.87 4.30
N THR A 44 -31.22 15.62 4.50
CA THR A 44 -32.08 14.46 4.26
C THR A 44 -32.38 13.78 5.60
N THR A 45 -33.61 13.99 6.06
CA THR A 45 -34.26 13.21 7.11
C THR A 45 -34.52 11.78 6.59
N ILE A 46 -33.95 10.77 7.25
CA ILE A 46 -34.29 9.37 6.98
C ILE A 46 -35.35 8.95 7.99
N SER A 47 -36.55 8.68 7.46
CA SER A 47 -37.70 8.15 8.19
C SER A 47 -37.45 6.70 8.61
N CYS A 48 -37.74 6.41 9.89
CA CYS A 48 -37.92 5.06 10.42
C CYS A 48 -39.17 4.41 9.81
N SER A 49 -39.05 3.16 9.35
CA SER A 49 -40.18 2.25 9.17
C SER A 49 -39.88 0.86 9.72
N SER A 50 -40.64 0.54 10.76
CA SER A 50 -41.18 -0.74 11.23
C SER A 50 -40.60 -2.08 10.74
N LEU A 51 -40.24 -2.90 11.72
CA LEU A 51 -40.05 -4.35 11.70
C LEU A 51 -41.31 -5.10 11.19
N PRO A 52 -41.14 -6.19 10.42
CA PRO A 52 -42.12 -7.26 10.39
C PRO A 52 -41.70 -8.44 11.29
N SER A 53 -42.75 -8.94 11.93
CA SER A 53 -42.91 -10.08 12.81
C SER A 53 -42.13 -11.35 12.45
N TYR A 54 -41.66 -12.00 13.52
CA TYR A 54 -41.27 -13.41 13.59
C TYR A 54 -42.31 -14.33 12.93
N ALA A 55 -41.84 -15.21 12.05
CA ALA A 55 -42.47 -16.48 11.75
C ALA A 55 -41.38 -17.56 11.83
N ALA A 56 -41.64 -18.57 12.64
CA ALA A 56 -40.76 -19.72 12.84
C ALA A 56 -40.60 -20.50 11.53
N ILE A 57 -39.35 -20.73 11.13
CA ILE A 57 -39.01 -21.65 10.04
C ILE A 57 -38.69 -23.00 10.68
N ASP A 58 -39.54 -23.96 10.39
CA ASP A 58 -39.36 -25.38 10.69
C ASP A 58 -38.14 -25.92 9.93
N VAL A 59 -37.16 -26.43 10.68
CA VAL A 59 -35.89 -27.01 10.20
C VAL A 59 -35.93 -28.52 10.43
N SER A 60 -36.77 -29.21 9.66
CA SER A 60 -36.93 -30.67 9.84
C SER A 60 -37.15 -31.45 8.55
N SER A 61 -36.57 -31.08 7.40
CA SER A 61 -36.50 -32.00 6.22
C SER A 61 -35.73 -31.43 5.01
N LEU A 62 -34.42 -31.22 5.13
CA LEU A 62 -33.56 -31.04 3.94
C LEU A 62 -32.32 -31.92 4.09
N SER A 63 -32.52 -33.20 3.80
CA SER A 63 -31.44 -34.12 3.46
C SER A 63 -30.92 -33.71 2.09
N VAL A 64 -29.93 -32.81 2.06
CA VAL A 64 -29.17 -32.47 0.85
C VAL A 64 -27.97 -33.40 0.80
N GLU A 65 -28.15 -34.40 -0.04
CA GLU A 65 -27.15 -35.31 -0.58
C GLU A 65 -25.93 -34.52 -1.09
N GLY A 66 -24.75 -35.12 -0.88
CA GLY A 66 -23.43 -34.50 -0.94
C GLY A 66 -23.25 -33.44 -2.02
N THR A 67 -23.15 -32.17 -1.59
CA THR A 67 -22.37 -31.19 -2.33
C THR A 67 -20.91 -31.55 -2.12
N PRO A 68 -20.12 -31.82 -3.17
CA PRO A 68 -18.69 -31.94 -3.00
C PRO A 68 -18.21 -30.63 -2.39
N VAL A 69 -17.49 -30.73 -1.27
CA VAL A 69 -16.64 -29.66 -0.78
C VAL A 69 -15.81 -29.26 -1.99
N VAL A 70 -16.14 -28.13 -2.60
CA VAL A 70 -15.24 -27.47 -3.53
C VAL A 70 -14.10 -27.02 -2.64
N VAL A 71 -13.13 -27.93 -2.46
CA VAL A 71 -11.77 -27.58 -2.14
C VAL A 71 -11.40 -26.67 -3.30
N VAL A 72 -11.56 -25.36 -3.11
CA VAL A 72 -10.96 -24.38 -3.99
C VAL A 72 -9.49 -24.68 -3.89
N ASP A 73 -9.01 -25.40 -4.89
CA ASP A 73 -7.61 -25.70 -5.11
C ASP A 73 -6.92 -24.34 -5.27
N SER A 74 -6.53 -23.78 -4.13
CA SER A 74 -5.85 -22.50 -4.01
C SER A 74 -4.39 -22.63 -4.45
N SER A 75 -4.02 -23.83 -4.92
CA SER A 75 -2.69 -24.11 -5.41
C SER A 75 -2.43 -23.28 -6.66
N ARG A 76 -1.57 -22.28 -6.48
CA ARG A 76 -0.85 -21.54 -7.52
C ARG A 76 -1.58 -20.35 -8.16
N GLU A 77 -2.45 -19.65 -7.42
CA GLU A 77 -2.81 -18.30 -7.85
C GLU A 77 -1.56 -17.41 -7.76
N THR A 78 -0.97 -17.11 -8.92
CA THR A 78 0.21 -16.26 -9.01
C THR A 78 -0.17 -14.79 -9.08
N ILE A 79 0.65 -13.94 -8.46
CA ILE A 79 0.44 -12.50 -8.37
C ILE A 79 1.47 -11.82 -9.25
N ASN A 80 1.03 -11.17 -10.32
CA ASN A 80 1.91 -10.44 -11.22
C ASN A 80 2.03 -8.99 -10.78
N LEU A 81 3.24 -8.57 -10.42
CA LEU A 81 3.56 -7.22 -9.99
C LEU A 81 4.78 -6.71 -10.77
N SER A 82 4.58 -5.66 -11.56
CA SER A 82 5.64 -5.02 -12.37
C SER A 82 6.38 -5.99 -13.31
N GLY A 83 5.67 -6.96 -13.88
CA GLY A 83 6.25 -7.97 -14.78
C GLY A 83 6.99 -9.10 -14.07
N VAL A 84 6.93 -9.17 -12.74
CA VAL A 84 7.44 -10.28 -11.94
C VAL A 84 6.27 -11.07 -11.37
N THR A 85 6.32 -12.39 -11.53
CA THR A 85 5.33 -13.32 -11.00
C THR A 85 5.74 -13.78 -9.61
N TYR A 86 4.87 -13.59 -8.63
CA TYR A 86 5.06 -13.98 -7.24
C TYR A 86 4.07 -15.07 -6.85
N THR A 87 4.49 -15.98 -5.98
CA THR A 87 3.56 -16.79 -5.19
C THR A 87 3.00 -15.94 -4.04
N PRO A 88 1.86 -16.32 -3.43
CA PRO A 88 1.34 -15.65 -2.24
C PRO A 88 2.38 -15.53 -1.12
N ALA A 89 3.13 -16.61 -0.86
CA ALA A 89 4.22 -16.62 0.12
C ALA A 89 5.33 -15.60 -0.21
N ALA A 90 5.79 -15.57 -1.47
CA ALA A 90 6.81 -14.60 -1.90
C ALA A 90 6.31 -13.16 -1.82
N MET A 91 5.03 -12.92 -2.14
CA MET A 91 4.39 -11.61 -2.03
C MET A 91 4.34 -11.14 -0.58
N ILE A 92 3.93 -11.99 0.35
CA ILE A 92 3.87 -11.65 1.79
C ILE A 92 5.26 -11.26 2.30
N LEU A 93 6.30 -12.03 1.95
CA LEU A 93 7.68 -11.72 2.35
C LEU A 93 8.16 -10.37 1.76
N GLN A 94 7.90 -10.14 0.47
CA GLN A 94 8.27 -8.88 -0.19
C GLN A 94 7.57 -7.68 0.45
N LEU A 95 6.29 -7.83 0.79
CA LEU A 95 5.52 -6.78 1.47
C LEU A 95 5.99 -6.57 2.91
N ALA A 96 6.40 -7.61 3.63
CA ALA A 96 6.94 -7.49 4.98
C ALA A 96 8.24 -6.67 4.97
N GLU A 97 9.11 -6.87 3.97
CA GLU A 97 10.32 -6.07 3.78
C GLU A 97 9.98 -4.61 3.42
N GLN A 98 9.08 -4.42 2.46
CA GLN A 98 8.66 -3.08 2.05
C GLN A 98 8.03 -2.30 3.20
N THR A 99 7.12 -2.91 3.97
CA THR A 99 6.49 -2.29 5.15
C THR A 99 7.51 -1.97 6.23
N SER A 100 8.50 -2.83 6.47
CA SER A 100 9.61 -2.56 7.39
C SER A 100 10.45 -1.36 6.94
N SER A 101 10.73 -1.23 5.63
CA SER A 101 11.45 -0.07 5.11
C SER A 101 10.63 1.22 5.25
N MET A 102 9.32 1.15 4.99
CA MET A 102 8.43 2.31 5.13
C MET A 102 8.31 2.75 6.59
N GLU A 103 8.17 1.82 7.53
CA GLU A 103 8.20 2.10 8.97
C GLU A 103 9.47 2.88 9.36
N GLY A 104 10.65 2.39 8.94
CA GLY A 104 11.91 3.04 9.22
C GLY A 104 11.97 4.48 8.67
N MET A 105 11.53 4.68 7.43
CA MET A 105 11.47 6.01 6.82
C MET A 105 10.51 6.95 7.57
N MET A 106 9.36 6.46 8.02
CA MET A 106 8.40 7.26 8.79
C MET A 106 9.00 7.68 10.14
N LYS A 107 9.68 6.77 10.84
CA LYS A 107 10.36 7.08 12.11
C LYS A 107 11.46 8.13 11.94
N VAL A 108 12.30 7.99 10.92
CA VAL A 108 13.34 8.99 10.60
C VAL A 108 12.71 10.34 10.26
N SER A 109 11.63 10.34 9.46
CA SER A 109 10.91 11.57 9.12
C SER A 109 10.30 12.25 10.35
N ALA A 110 9.77 11.47 11.31
CA ALA A 110 9.24 11.99 12.56
C ALA A 110 10.32 12.71 13.38
N GLU A 111 11.51 12.11 13.50
CA GLU A 111 12.65 12.68 14.21
C GLU A 111 13.12 13.97 13.52
N GLU A 112 13.25 13.95 12.20
CA GLU A 112 13.70 15.10 11.41
C GLU A 112 12.73 16.27 11.47
N VAL A 113 11.42 16.01 11.48
CA VAL A 113 10.39 17.05 11.65
C VAL A 113 10.46 17.69 13.03
N SER A 114 10.86 16.93 14.06
CA SER A 114 10.97 17.43 15.44
C SER A 114 12.27 18.18 15.73
N THR A 115 13.36 17.83 15.05
CA THR A 115 14.72 18.31 15.39
C THR A 115 15.27 19.33 14.40
N LEU A 116 14.84 19.29 13.14
CA LEU A 116 15.41 20.13 12.09
C LEU A 116 14.44 21.23 11.67
N SER A 117 15.00 22.41 11.41
CA SER A 117 14.23 23.46 10.75
C SER A 117 13.85 23.04 9.32
N LYS A 118 12.78 23.64 8.81
CA LYS A 118 12.29 23.37 7.46
C LYS A 118 13.36 23.52 6.37
N LEU A 119 14.23 24.53 6.48
CA LEU A 119 15.32 24.79 5.53
C LEU A 119 16.41 23.72 5.61
N GLU A 120 16.76 23.25 6.81
CA GLU A 120 17.73 22.17 6.99
C GLU A 120 17.21 20.85 6.44
N ARG A 121 15.92 20.56 6.63
CA ARG A 121 15.29 19.40 6.00
C ARG A 121 15.43 19.46 4.48
N ILE A 122 15.04 20.58 3.87
CA ILE A 122 15.19 20.80 2.42
C ILE A 122 16.65 20.61 1.98
N GLY A 123 17.61 21.19 2.72
CA GLY A 123 19.04 21.08 2.42
C GLY A 123 19.61 19.66 2.52
N ARG A 124 19.04 18.82 3.40
CA ARG A 124 19.40 17.39 3.53
C ARG A 124 18.67 16.49 2.52
N GLY A 125 17.83 17.05 1.65
CA GLY A 125 16.91 16.26 0.82
C GLY A 125 15.83 15.55 1.65
N VAL A 126 15.69 15.96 2.91
CA VAL A 126 14.72 15.46 3.87
C VAL A 126 13.42 16.21 3.69
N LYS A 127 12.37 15.42 3.58
CA LYS A 127 11.14 15.73 2.88
C LYS A 127 10.17 16.47 3.81
N GLY A 128 10.16 17.82 3.77
CA GLY A 128 9.21 18.60 4.57
C GLY A 128 8.76 19.98 4.02
N GLN A 129 9.12 20.34 2.78
CA GLN A 129 8.34 21.17 1.83
C GLN A 129 9.24 21.53 0.64
N GLY A 130 8.83 21.17 -0.58
CA GLY A 130 9.61 21.30 -1.81
C GLY A 130 9.45 20.05 -2.69
N LEU A 131 9.98 20.09 -3.93
CA LEU A 131 9.82 19.13 -5.04
C LEU A 131 10.21 17.64 -4.79
N GLY A 132 10.30 17.22 -3.54
CA GLY A 132 10.63 15.85 -3.17
C GLY A 132 9.88 15.28 -1.96
N VAL A 133 8.94 15.97 -1.30
CA VAL A 133 8.29 15.43 -0.07
C VAL A 133 7.46 14.16 -0.30
N ILE A 134 7.34 13.24 0.67
CA ILE A 134 6.26 12.24 0.62
C ILE A 134 5.01 12.98 1.07
N ASP A 135 4.29 13.54 0.11
CA ASP A 135 3.04 14.22 0.42
C ASP A 135 2.02 13.23 0.95
N ARG A 136 1.11 13.71 1.81
CA ARG A 136 0.02 12.88 2.36
C ARG A 136 -0.79 12.20 1.26
N SER A 137 -1.02 12.91 0.16
CA SER A 137 -1.70 12.37 -1.02
C SER A 137 -0.90 11.25 -1.69
N ASP A 138 0.42 11.39 -1.75
CA ASP A 138 1.30 10.39 -2.36
C ASP A 138 1.37 9.14 -1.50
N LEU A 139 1.50 9.31 -0.18
CA LEU A 139 1.45 8.21 0.78
C LEU A 139 0.10 7.48 0.71
N THR A 140 -1.01 8.22 0.72
CA THR A 140 -2.36 7.66 0.61
C THR A 140 -2.53 6.87 -0.68
N ARG A 141 -2.13 7.45 -1.82
CA ARG A 141 -2.21 6.79 -3.13
C ARG A 141 -1.31 5.56 -3.19
N SER A 142 -0.10 5.66 -2.66
CA SER A 142 0.88 4.58 -2.62
C SER A 142 0.35 3.39 -1.81
N VAL A 143 -0.22 3.65 -0.63
CA VAL A 143 -0.77 2.60 0.22
C VAL A 143 -1.99 1.94 -0.43
N SER A 144 -2.91 2.71 -1.01
CA SER A 144 -4.05 2.15 -1.74
C SER A 144 -3.59 1.28 -2.91
N ALA A 145 -2.65 1.76 -3.72
CA ALA A 145 -2.09 1.00 -4.84
C ALA A 145 -1.36 -0.27 -4.37
N LEU A 146 -0.66 -0.22 -3.24
CA LEU A 146 0.00 -1.37 -2.65
C LEU A 146 -1.02 -2.45 -2.29
N VAL A 147 -2.09 -2.09 -1.57
CA VAL A 147 -3.13 -3.04 -1.12
C VAL A 147 -3.88 -3.64 -2.31
N GLU A 148 -4.21 -2.84 -3.32
CA GLU A 148 -4.93 -3.29 -4.52
C GLU A 148 -4.07 -4.19 -5.41
N ASN A 149 -2.86 -3.75 -5.77
CA ASN A 149 -2.03 -4.45 -6.76
C ASN A 149 -1.42 -5.75 -6.22
N SER A 150 -1.22 -5.85 -4.91
CA SER A 150 -0.65 -7.05 -4.28
C SER A 150 -1.69 -8.11 -3.89
N LYS A 151 -2.98 -7.85 -4.15
CA LYS A 151 -4.10 -8.69 -3.67
C LYS A 151 -4.03 -8.95 -2.17
N LEU A 152 -3.55 -7.96 -1.39
CA LEU A 152 -3.28 -8.13 0.03
C LEU A 152 -4.53 -8.50 0.83
N SER A 153 -5.68 -7.98 0.41
CA SER A 153 -6.97 -8.28 1.03
C SER A 153 -7.34 -9.77 0.96
N THR A 154 -6.77 -10.53 0.03
CA THR A 154 -7.00 -11.96 -0.12
C THR A 154 -5.96 -12.76 0.67
N ILE A 155 -4.67 -12.45 0.50
CA ILE A 155 -3.57 -13.27 1.03
C ILE A 155 -3.22 -12.95 2.49
N ALA A 156 -3.42 -11.71 2.95
CA ALA A 156 -3.20 -11.30 4.33
C ALA A 156 -4.22 -10.22 4.75
N PRO A 157 -5.49 -10.60 4.97
CA PRO A 157 -6.58 -9.65 5.17
C PRO A 157 -6.35 -8.69 6.36
N ALA A 158 -5.78 -9.19 7.45
CA ALA A 158 -5.46 -8.38 8.63
C ALA A 158 -4.46 -7.26 8.31
N ALA A 159 -3.38 -7.58 7.60
CA ALA A 159 -2.40 -6.59 7.17
C ALA A 159 -3.01 -5.54 6.21
N ALA A 160 -3.88 -5.97 5.30
CA ALA A 160 -4.60 -5.06 4.41
C ALA A 160 -5.48 -4.06 5.18
N LEU A 161 -6.13 -4.50 6.26
CA LEU A 161 -6.91 -3.62 7.13
C LEU A 161 -6.01 -2.59 7.82
N ARG A 162 -4.86 -3.00 8.39
CA ARG A 162 -3.89 -2.06 9.01
C ARG A 162 -3.44 -0.99 8.04
N LEU A 163 -3.03 -1.39 6.84
CA LEU A 163 -2.57 -0.44 5.83
C LEU A 163 -3.69 0.53 5.40
N ARG A 164 -4.95 0.10 5.38
CA ARG A 164 -6.11 0.98 5.08
C ARG A 164 -6.42 2.00 6.18
N GLU A 165 -5.87 1.84 7.39
CA GLU A 165 -6.00 2.88 8.44
C GLU A 165 -5.07 4.07 8.18
N ILE A 166 -3.96 3.89 7.45
CA ILE A 166 -3.01 4.98 7.16
C ILE A 166 -3.71 6.18 6.48
N PRO A 167 -4.48 6.01 5.39
CA PRO A 167 -5.26 7.11 4.82
C PRO A 167 -6.20 7.82 5.80
N ARG A 168 -6.77 7.08 6.77
CA ARG A 168 -7.69 7.66 7.77
C ARG A 168 -6.94 8.51 8.79
N ILE A 169 -5.76 8.08 9.23
CA ILE A 169 -4.87 8.87 10.07
C ILE A 169 -4.56 10.21 9.36
N LEU A 170 -4.19 10.14 8.08
CA LEU A 170 -3.77 11.30 7.30
C LEU A 170 -4.91 12.25 6.91
N ALA A 171 -6.15 11.76 6.87
CA ALA A 171 -7.33 12.57 6.53
C ALA A 171 -7.74 13.53 7.66
N SER A 172 -7.26 13.30 8.89
CA SER A 172 -7.69 14.02 10.09
C SER A 172 -7.19 15.47 10.18
N SER A 173 -6.16 15.84 9.41
CA SER A 173 -5.58 17.17 9.47
C SER A 173 -5.24 17.72 8.07
N LYS A 174 -4.74 18.95 7.98
CA LYS A 174 -4.33 19.60 6.73
C LYS A 174 -2.91 20.13 6.83
N GLY A 175 -2.20 20.19 5.71
CA GLY A 175 -0.84 20.72 5.63
C GLY A 175 0.23 19.64 5.73
N ASP A 176 1.42 20.03 6.21
CA ASP A 176 2.56 19.14 6.35
C ASP A 176 2.27 18.08 7.43
N MET A 177 2.77 16.86 7.24
CA MET A 177 2.68 15.83 8.27
C MET A 177 3.45 16.24 9.53
N THR A 178 2.80 16.08 10.70
CA THR A 178 3.43 16.30 12.00
C THR A 178 4.27 15.08 12.41
N SER A 179 5.16 15.26 13.38
CA SER A 179 5.97 14.15 13.93
C SER A 179 5.07 13.02 14.46
N ASP A 180 4.00 13.37 15.18
CA ASP A 180 3.04 12.39 15.72
C ASP A 180 2.31 11.62 14.61
N GLU A 181 1.96 12.28 13.51
CA GLU A 181 1.35 11.60 12.35
C GLU A 181 2.31 10.62 11.70
N TYR A 182 3.58 10.98 11.54
CA TYR A 182 4.60 10.05 11.05
C TYR A 182 4.75 8.83 11.97
N LEU A 183 4.79 9.04 13.29
CA LEU A 183 4.88 7.94 14.26
C LEU A 183 3.62 7.06 14.25
N ALA A 184 2.43 7.64 14.11
CA ALA A 184 1.18 6.90 14.01
C ALA A 184 1.17 6.03 12.73
N VAL A 185 1.59 6.57 11.59
CA VAL A 185 1.74 5.80 10.35
C VAL A 185 2.79 4.70 10.50
N ALA A 186 3.93 4.99 11.13
CA ALA A 186 4.96 3.99 11.41
C ALA A 186 4.41 2.83 12.25
N ALA A 187 3.58 3.13 13.25
CA ALA A 187 2.94 2.12 14.08
C ALA A 187 2.00 1.21 13.27
N GLU A 188 1.23 1.76 12.33
CA GLU A 188 0.40 0.93 11.44
C GLU A 188 1.22 0.07 10.48
N TYR A 189 2.35 0.56 9.96
CA TYR A 189 3.29 -0.28 9.21
C TYR A 189 3.87 -1.42 10.05
N ALA A 190 4.23 -1.14 11.30
CA ALA A 190 4.73 -2.17 12.22
C ALA A 190 3.69 -3.26 12.48
N ARG A 191 2.44 -2.87 12.78
CA ARG A 191 1.32 -3.81 12.95
C ARG A 191 1.04 -4.60 11.69
N ALA A 192 1.04 -3.95 10.53
CA ALA A 192 0.87 -4.63 9.25
C ALA A 192 1.97 -5.68 9.01
N ARG A 193 3.23 -5.38 9.35
CA ARG A 193 4.33 -6.34 9.25
C ARG A 193 4.11 -7.55 10.16
N ASP A 194 3.66 -7.33 11.39
CA ASP A 194 3.37 -8.43 12.32
C ASP A 194 2.21 -9.30 11.80
N ASP A 195 1.17 -8.68 11.25
CA ASP A 195 0.06 -9.39 10.60
C ASP A 195 0.50 -10.16 9.34
N LEU A 196 1.44 -9.63 8.55
CA LEU A 196 2.05 -10.31 7.40
C LEU A 196 2.85 -11.53 7.84
N LYS A 197 3.66 -11.38 8.90
CA LYS A 197 4.40 -12.50 9.48
C LYS A 197 3.44 -13.60 9.95
N GLY A 198 2.39 -13.22 10.68
CA GLY A 198 1.36 -14.16 11.12
C GLY A 198 0.61 -14.84 9.96
N ALA A 199 0.44 -14.16 8.82
CA ALA A 199 -0.13 -14.77 7.62
C ALA A 199 0.85 -15.77 6.98
N PHE A 200 2.13 -15.41 6.87
CA PHE A 200 3.17 -16.30 6.35
C PHE A 200 3.33 -17.55 7.21
N ASP A 201 3.36 -17.41 8.53
CA ASP A 201 3.56 -18.51 9.48
C ASP A 201 2.44 -19.57 9.41
N LYS A 202 1.24 -19.19 8.93
CA LYS A 202 0.09 -20.08 8.73
C LYS A 202 0.10 -20.84 7.41
N LEU A 203 0.98 -20.47 6.47
CA LEU A 203 1.08 -21.17 5.20
C LEU A 203 1.66 -22.59 5.38
N PRO A 204 1.33 -23.52 4.47
CA PRO A 204 2.03 -24.81 4.37
C PRO A 204 3.54 -24.64 4.19
N GLU A 205 4.34 -25.57 4.71
CA GLU A 205 5.81 -25.47 4.67
C GLU A 205 6.39 -25.52 3.25
N ASP A 206 5.76 -26.27 2.35
CA ASP A 206 6.11 -26.31 0.93
C ASP A 206 5.92 -24.95 0.25
N GLU A 207 4.81 -24.26 0.54
CA GLU A 207 4.55 -22.91 0.05
C GLU A 207 5.53 -21.87 0.63
N LYS A 208 5.86 -21.99 1.92
CA LYS A 208 6.87 -21.13 2.58
C LYS A 208 8.23 -21.30 1.92
N GLU A 209 8.66 -22.55 1.71
CA GLU A 209 9.93 -22.84 1.04
C GLU A 209 9.98 -22.28 -0.38
N GLU A 210 8.91 -22.45 -1.15
CA GLU A 210 8.81 -21.90 -2.51
C GLU A 210 8.90 -20.37 -2.48
N GLY A 211 8.15 -19.71 -1.59
CA GLY A 211 8.20 -18.28 -1.40
C GLY A 211 9.60 -17.76 -1.08
N LEU A 212 10.29 -18.42 -0.14
CA LEU A 212 11.68 -18.10 0.23
C LEU A 212 12.66 -18.28 -0.94
N LYS A 213 12.49 -19.34 -1.74
CA LYS A 213 13.30 -19.60 -2.94
C LYS A 213 13.14 -18.47 -3.96
N ILE A 214 11.90 -18.06 -4.25
CA ILE A 214 11.62 -16.96 -5.19
C ILE A 214 12.24 -15.65 -4.72
N VAL A 215 12.03 -15.26 -3.45
CA VAL A 215 12.62 -14.03 -2.89
C VAL A 215 14.14 -14.04 -2.96
N ARG A 216 14.78 -15.19 -2.68
CA ARG A 216 16.23 -15.32 -2.82
C ARG A 216 16.69 -15.09 -4.26
N ILE A 217 16.00 -15.67 -5.25
CA ILE A 217 16.33 -15.49 -6.68
C ILE A 217 16.20 -14.01 -7.08
N LEU A 218 15.13 -13.34 -6.64
CA LEU A 218 14.91 -11.92 -6.94
C LEU A 218 16.03 -11.06 -6.37
N ARG A 219 16.44 -11.28 -5.11
CA ARG A 219 17.56 -10.56 -4.49
C ARG A 219 18.88 -10.74 -5.23
N THR A 220 19.18 -11.95 -5.68
CA THR A 220 20.40 -12.20 -6.47
C THR A 220 20.37 -11.45 -7.79
N LYS A 221 19.23 -11.47 -8.51
CA LYS A 221 19.07 -10.74 -9.78
C LYS A 221 19.19 -9.22 -9.60
N ASP A 222 18.68 -8.68 -8.51
CA ASP A 222 18.77 -7.25 -8.24
C ASP A 222 20.22 -6.83 -7.92
N ALA A 223 20.96 -7.65 -7.16
CA ALA A 223 22.38 -7.43 -6.91
C ALA A 223 23.22 -7.47 -8.20
N GLU A 224 22.95 -8.41 -9.10
CA GLU A 224 23.64 -8.49 -10.41
C GLU A 224 23.39 -7.25 -11.28
N LYS A 225 22.14 -6.76 -11.32
CA LYS A 225 21.79 -5.54 -12.05
C LYS A 225 22.47 -4.31 -11.45
N GLU A 226 22.63 -4.25 -10.14
CA GLU A 226 23.32 -3.14 -9.47
C GLU A 226 24.80 -3.08 -9.88
N VAL A 227 25.48 -4.23 -9.89
CA VAL A 227 26.88 -4.34 -10.34
C VAL A 227 27.02 -3.89 -11.79
N LEU A 228 26.17 -4.40 -12.69
CA LEU A 228 26.22 -4.06 -14.12
C LEU A 228 25.85 -2.60 -14.40
N GLY A 229 24.86 -2.05 -13.69
CA GLY A 229 24.46 -0.65 -13.80
C GLY A 229 25.53 0.32 -13.28
N GLY A 230 26.24 -0.07 -12.21
CA GLY A 230 27.35 0.70 -11.64
C GLY A 230 28.61 0.71 -12.51
N ILE A 231 28.81 -0.29 -13.37
CA ILE A 231 29.88 -0.31 -14.38
C ILE A 231 29.53 0.65 -15.53
N ARG A 232 28.26 0.66 -15.98
CA ARG A 232 27.81 1.46 -17.13
C ARG A 232 27.75 2.97 -16.87
N ARG A 233 27.70 3.41 -15.61
CA ARG A 233 27.75 4.84 -15.23
C ARG A 233 29.17 5.37 -15.01
N ARG A 234 30.19 4.50 -15.04
CA ARG A 234 31.60 4.85 -14.83
C ARG A 234 32.42 4.95 -16.12
N ASN A 235 31.82 4.57 -17.26
CA ASN A 235 32.36 4.78 -18.60
C ASN A 235 31.57 5.89 -19.28
#